data_AF-A0A3L7RRF3-F1
#
_entry.id   AF-A0A3L7RRF3-F1
#
_cell.length_a   1.000
_cell.length_b   1.000
_cell.length_c   1.000
_cell.angle_alpha   90.00
_cell.angle_beta   90.00
_cell.angle_gamma   90.00
#
_symmetry.space_group_name_H-M   'P 1'
#
loop_
_entity.id
_entity.type
_entity.pdbx_description
1 polymer ?
#
loop_
_entity_poly.entity_id
_entity_poly.type
_entity_poly.pdbx_seq_one_letter_code
_entity_poly.pdbx_strand_id
1 'polypeptide(L)' 'MTLETMIEGLSFQEKIAAMELIWRELSAEPVSFPSPAWHEAVVADRLATPMSSDSVPLNKARQAVREAIDARRTPN' A
#
# COMPACT_ATOMS: atom_id res chain seq x y z
N MET A 1 -11.01 3.17 31.36
CA MET A 1 -9.77 3.26 30.56
C MET A 1 -10.18 3.60 29.14
N THR A 2 -9.45 4.50 28.49
CA THR A 2 -9.68 4.81 27.08
C THR A 2 -8.74 3.96 26.21
N LEU A 3 -9.04 3.84 24.91
CA LEU A 3 -8.19 3.09 23.99
C LEU A 3 -6.80 3.73 23.87
N GLU A 4 -6.75 5.06 23.93
CA GLU A 4 -5.52 5.85 23.91
C GLU A 4 -4.62 5.50 25.09
N THR A 5 -5.19 5.44 26.31
CA THR A 5 -4.42 5.08 27.51
C THR A 5 -3.92 3.63 27.48
N MET A 6 -4.64 2.72 26.83
CA MET A 6 -4.19 1.34 26.63
C MET A 6 -3.01 1.26 25.64
N ILE A 7 -3.09 2.00 24.53
CA ILE A 7 -2.04 2.02 23.49
C ILE A 7 -0.78 2.72 24.01
N GLU A 8 -0.92 3.79 24.80
CA GLU A 8 0.21 4.51 25.40
C GLU A 8 1.03 3.62 26.33
N GLY A 9 0.39 2.70 27.05
CA GLY A 9 1.05 1.75 27.94
C GLY A 9 1.84 0.64 27.24
N LEU A 10 1.67 0.45 25.94
CA LEU A 10 2.38 -0.57 25.17
C LEU A 10 3.81 -0.12 24.83
N SER A 11 4.77 -1.02 24.99
CA SER A 11 6.10 -0.89 24.39
C SER A 11 6.03 -0.89 22.86
N PHE A 12 7.13 -0.50 22.21
CA PHE A 12 7.20 -0.50 20.74
C PHE A 12 6.90 -1.88 20.13
N GLN A 13 7.46 -2.96 20.70
CA GLN A 13 7.23 -4.32 20.18
C GLN A 13 5.79 -4.77 20.39
N GLU A 14 5.18 -4.41 21.53
CA GLU A 14 3.77 -4.71 21.79
C GLU A 14 2.83 -3.93 20.85
N LYS A 15 3.18 -2.70 20.48
CA LYS A 15 2.43 -1.93 19.45
C LYS A 15 2.47 -2.63 18.10
N ILE A 16 3.63 -3.12 17.68
CA ILE A 16 3.76 -3.87 16.42
C ILE A 16 2.94 -5.16 16.48
N ALA A 17 3.05 -5.94 17.56
CA ALA A 17 2.26 -7.14 17.73
C ALA A 17 0.74 -6.85 17.74
N ALA A 18 0.32 -5.78 18.42
CA ALA A 18 -1.08 -5.35 18.43
C ALA A 18 -1.57 -4.97 17.02
N MET A 19 -0.76 -4.27 16.23
CA MET A 19 -1.10 -3.93 14.83
C MET A 19 -1.34 -5.18 13.99
N GLU A 20 -0.50 -6.20 14.09
CA GLU A 20 -0.65 -7.47 13.36
C GLU A 20 -1.92 -8.24 13.78
N LEU A 21 -2.21 -8.28 15.08
CA LEU A 21 -3.41 -8.92 15.61
C LEU A 21 -4.69 -8.23 15.11
N ILE A 22 -4.73 -6.90 15.22
CA ILE A 22 -5.85 -6.07 14.74
C ILE A 22 -6.01 -6.24 13.22
N TRP A 23 -4.92 -6.18 12.46
CA TRP A 23 -4.96 -6.34 11.02
C TRP A 23 -5.50 -7.70 10.59
N ARG A 24 -5.06 -8.79 11.25
CA ARG A 24 -5.57 -10.13 11.00
C ARG A 24 -7.08 -10.23 11.26
N GLU A 25 -7.56 -9.61 12.32
CA GLU A 25 -8.98 -9.63 12.67
C GLU A 25 -9.82 -8.83 11.67
N LEU A 26 -9.38 -7.62 11.31
CA LEU A 26 -10.05 -6.77 10.32
C LEU A 26 -10.06 -7.37 8.90
N SER A 27 -9.07 -8.19 8.56
CA SER A 27 -8.97 -8.83 7.24
C SER A 27 -9.64 -10.20 7.16
N ALA A 28 -9.98 -10.82 8.29
CA ALA A 28 -10.58 -12.15 8.34
C ALA A 28 -12.06 -12.17 7.93
N GLU A 29 -12.80 -11.10 8.23
CA GLU A 29 -14.17 -10.93 7.76
C GLU A 29 -14.22 -9.88 6.65
N PRO A 30 -14.91 -10.14 5.52
CA PRO A 30 -15.22 -9.11 4.54
C PRO A 30 -16.33 -8.22 5.10
N VAL A 31 -16.05 -7.51 6.19
CA VAL A 31 -16.86 -6.40 6.62
C VAL A 31 -16.74 -5.36 5.50
N SER A 32 -17.88 -4.86 5.01
CA SER A 32 -17.88 -3.71 4.13
C SER A 32 -17.28 -2.55 4.91
N PHE A 33 -15.97 -2.32 4.75
CA PHE A 33 -15.34 -1.10 5.21
C PHE A 33 -15.78 -0.02 4.22
N PRO A 34 -16.72 0.87 4.60
CA PRO A 34 -17.09 1.96 3.72
C PRO A 34 -15.82 2.77 3.46
N SER A 35 -15.59 3.08 2.19
CA SER A 35 -14.54 4.02 1.84
C SER A 35 -14.75 5.32 2.61
N PRO A 36 -13.69 5.92 3.18
CA PRO A 36 -13.81 7.23 3.82
C PRO A 36 -14.42 8.27 2.88
N ALA A 37 -15.12 9.26 3.41
CA ALA A 37 -15.80 10.28 2.61
C ALA A 37 -14.84 11.05 1.66
N TRP A 38 -13.56 11.16 2.01
CA TRP A 38 -12.55 11.80 1.17
C TRP A 38 -12.08 10.92 -0.01
N HIS A 39 -12.31 9.61 0.02
CA HIS A 39 -11.72 8.66 -0.93
C HIS A 39 -12.19 8.91 -2.36
N GLU A 40 -13.48 9.24 -2.55
CA GLU A 40 -14.04 9.55 -3.86
C GLU A 40 -13.33 10.73 -4.54
N ALA A 41 -13.10 11.81 -3.79
CA ALA A 41 -12.40 12.98 -4.32
C ALA A 41 -10.97 12.66 -4.76
N VAL A 42 -10.25 11.82 -4.01
CA VAL A 42 -8.89 11.37 -4.35
C VAL A 42 -8.88 10.50 -5.61
N VAL A 43 -9.87 9.60 -5.77
CA VAL A 43 -10.00 8.78 -6.98
C VAL A 43 -10.31 9.65 -8.19
N ALA A 44 -11.25 10.60 -8.05
CA ALA A 44 -11.61 11.53 -9.12
C ALA A 44 -10.41 12.37 -9.58
N ASP A 45 -9.64 12.93 -8.64
CA ASP A 45 -8.43 13.69 -8.92
C ASP A 45 -7.37 12.87 -9.69
N ARG A 46 -7.15 11.61 -9.25
CA ARG A 46 -6.21 10.70 -9.92
C ARG A 46 -6.64 10.29 -11.32
N LEU A 47 -7.95 10.12 -11.54
CA LEU A 47 -8.49 9.78 -12.86
C LEU A 47 -8.51 11.00 -13.79
N ALA A 48 -8.71 12.20 -13.26
CA ALA A 48 -8.68 13.45 -14.01
C ALA A 48 -7.24 13.88 -14.36
N THR A 49 -6.26 13.47 -13.55
CA THR A 49 -4.84 13.72 -13.82
C THR A 49 -4.32 12.72 -14.86
N PRO A 50 -4.04 13.15 -16.11
CA PRO A 50 -3.46 12.26 -17.11
C PRO A 50 -2.10 11.76 -16.59
N MET A 51 -1.92 10.43 -16.54
CA MET A 51 -0.60 9.86 -16.29
C MET A 51 0.32 10.32 -17.42
N SER A 52 1.40 11.01 -17.05
CA SER A 52 2.40 11.57 -17.97
C SER A 52 3.12 10.50 -18.82
N SER A 53 3.02 9.22 -18.44
CA SER A 53 3.61 8.11 -19.19
C SER A 53 2.54 7.22 -19.80
N ASP A 54 2.74 6.85 -21.06
CA ASP A 54 2.00 5.76 -21.70
C ASP A 54 2.05 4.51 -20.81
N SER A 55 0.88 4.04 -20.40
CA SER A 55 0.77 2.77 -19.70
C SER A 55 1.20 1.66 -20.66
N VAL A 56 2.33 1.02 -20.38
CA VAL A 56 2.77 -0.15 -21.14
C VAL A 56 2.15 -1.42 -20.57
N PRO A 57 1.77 -2.39 -21.42
CA PRO A 57 1.36 -3.71 -20.98
C PRO A 57 2.38 -4.33 -19.99
N LEU A 58 1.88 -5.01 -18.96
CA LEU A 58 2.68 -5.54 -17.84
C LEU A 58 3.86 -6.42 -18.29
N ASN A 59 3.68 -7.19 -19.36
CA ASN A 59 4.75 -8.00 -19.94
C ASN A 59 5.92 -7.14 -20.47
N LYS A 60 5.62 -6.02 -21.16
CA LYS A 60 6.64 -5.08 -21.63
C LYS A 60 7.32 -4.36 -20.47
N ALA A 61 6.58 -3.95 -19.44
CA ALA A 61 7.16 -3.35 -18.23
C ALA A 61 8.16 -4.29 -17.55
N ARG A 62 7.79 -5.57 -17.38
CA ARG A 62 8.68 -6.58 -16.79
C ARG A 62 9.94 -6.82 -17.62
N GLN A 63 9.80 -6.86 -18.94
CA GLN A 63 10.93 -7.02 -19.85
C GLN A 63 11.91 -5.84 -19.74
N ALA A 64 11.42 -4.60 -19.75
CA ALA A 64 12.27 -3.41 -19.61
C ALA A 64 13.05 -3.38 -18.28
N VAL A 65 12.42 -3.79 -17.17
CA VAL A 65 13.10 -3.91 -15.88
C VAL A 65 14.19 -4.98 -15.92
N ARG A 66 13.92 -6.13 -16.56
CA ARG A 66 14.89 -7.22 -16.72
C ARG A 66 16.12 -6.75 -17.50
N GLU A 67 15.91 -6.13 -18.65
CA GLU A 67 16.96 -5.57 -19.51
C GLU A 67 17.79 -4.51 -18.79
N ALA A 68 17.14 -3.61 -18.03
CA ALA A 68 17.83 -2.60 -17.24
C ALA A 68 18.71 -3.20 -16.11
N ILE A 69 18.27 -4.32 -15.50
CA ILE A 69 19.06 -5.04 -14.50
C ILE A 69 20.26 -5.72 -15.16
N ASP A 70 20.05 -6.38 -16.30
CA ASP A 70 21.10 -7.11 -17.01
C ASP A 70 22.17 -6.16 -17.57
N ALA A 71 21.77 -5.01 -18.13
CA ALA A 71 22.69 -3.97 -18.60
C ALA A 71 23.56 -3.36 -17.47
N ARG A 72 23.06 -3.33 -16.22
CA ARG A 72 23.85 -2.91 -15.05
C ARG A 72 24.86 -3.97 -14.59
N ARG A 73 24.66 -5.24 -14.98
CA ARG A 73 25.47 -6.39 -14.54
C ARG A 73 26.58 -6.75 -15.52
N THR A 74 26.50 -6.31 -16.77
CA THR A 74 27.60 -6.41 -17.74
C THR A 74 28.45 -5.15 -17.68
N PRO A 75 29.60 -5.14 -16.98
CA PRO A 75 30.58 -4.08 -17.16
C PRO A 75 31.13 -4.13 -18.58
N ASN A 76 31.36 -2.95 -19.14
CA ASN A 76 32.08 -2.73 -20.40
C ASN A 76 33.53 -3.23 -20.29
#